data_AF-A0A5E3WVK6-F1
#
_entry.id   AF-A0A5E3WVK6-F1
#
_cell.length_a   1.000
_cell.length_b   1.000
_cell.length_c   1.000
_cell.angle_alpha   90.00
_cell.angle_beta   90.00
_cell.angle_gamma   90.00
#
_symmetry.space_group_name_H-M   'P 1'
#
loop_
_entity.id
_entity.type
_entity.pdbx_description
1 polymer ?
#
loop_
_entity_poly.entity_id
_entity_poly.type
_entity_poly.pdbx_seq_one_letter_code
_entity_poly.pdbx_strand_id
1 'polypeptide(L)'
;MWADNGDVKLYVYCDIVSHLSLITGTVKPMATLIITRRLYLITSLQSVEPPTRTARRRNLAIEWILGLGIPLLVAGPLYYVVQWQRFNVKPVFGCTDAPDDSILGILLLNSGIVLPPLVSIIFYYPHVAHTFYRHSREVNQFLRSNNSVSRTNYFRILVLASVDVLLTLPIGLVIIVLNVKGHAQMFGPLPFYHGWTQDHVGWQPVGLSYAYVVSEGTLDLALFYFEYWTSPILAFVIFALFGATSEARASYWRIICSICG
;
A
#
# COMPACT_ATOMS: atom_id res chain seq x y z
N MET A 1 -5.94 -23.40 9.83
CA MET A 1 -7.30 -23.72 9.33
C MET A 1 -7.26 -24.16 7.87
N TRP A 2 -6.65 -23.38 6.97
CA TRP A 2 -6.53 -23.71 5.55
C TRP A 2 -5.12 -24.14 5.14
N ALA A 3 -4.40 -24.86 6.00
CA ALA A 3 -3.01 -25.24 5.70
C ALA A 3 -2.91 -26.24 4.53
N ASP A 4 -3.93 -27.09 4.36
CA ASP A 4 -3.96 -28.24 3.45
C ASP A 4 -5.26 -28.34 2.63
N ASN A 5 -6.25 -27.47 2.87
CA ASN A 5 -7.55 -27.49 2.18
C ASN A 5 -8.08 -26.08 1.91
N GLY A 6 -8.94 -25.97 0.90
CA GLY A 6 -9.63 -24.74 0.50
C GLY A 6 -11.07 -24.67 0.98
N ASP A 7 -11.45 -25.41 2.04
CA ASP A 7 -12.84 -25.52 2.45
C ASP A 7 -13.40 -24.20 2.96
N VAL A 8 -14.59 -23.83 2.49
CA VAL A 8 -15.29 -22.63 2.98
C VAL A 8 -15.91 -22.92 4.35
N LYS A 9 -15.26 -22.44 5.42
CA LYS A 9 -15.68 -22.69 6.82
C LYS A 9 -16.18 -21.42 7.51
N LEU A 10 -15.46 -20.30 7.37
CA LEU A 10 -15.73 -19.07 8.10
C LEU A 10 -16.20 -17.94 7.17
N TYR A 11 -17.48 -17.97 6.80
CA TYR A 11 -18.08 -17.03 5.83
C TYR A 11 -17.89 -15.56 6.22
N VAL A 12 -18.34 -15.17 7.41
CA VAL A 12 -18.24 -13.77 7.89
C VAL A 12 -16.80 -13.29 7.98
N TYR A 13 -15.89 -14.17 8.41
CA TYR A 13 -14.48 -13.84 8.46
C TYR A 13 -13.92 -13.60 7.05
N CYS A 14 -14.25 -14.49 6.10
CA CYS A 14 -13.78 -14.33 4.72
C CYS A 14 -14.37 -13.09 4.03
N ASP A 15 -15.63 -12.73 4.31
CA ASP A 15 -16.22 -11.47 3.81
C ASP A 15 -15.45 -10.25 4.31
N ILE A 16 -15.04 -10.25 5.58
CA ILE A 16 -14.27 -9.14 6.14
C ILE A 16 -12.85 -9.12 5.56
N VAL A 17 -12.20 -10.29 5.51
CA VAL A 17 -10.79 -10.40 5.13
C VAL A 17 -10.56 -10.10 3.65
N SER A 18 -11.44 -10.54 2.74
CA SER A 18 -11.30 -10.25 1.31
C SER A 18 -11.29 -8.74 1.05
N HIS A 19 -12.21 -8.00 1.66
CA HIS A 19 -12.25 -6.54 1.56
C HIS A 19 -11.08 -5.88 2.31
N LEU A 20 -10.71 -6.39 3.49
CA LEU A 20 -9.58 -5.86 4.25
C LEU A 20 -8.26 -6.00 3.48
N SER A 21 -8.08 -7.07 2.71
CA SER A 21 -6.91 -7.24 1.84
C SER A 21 -6.80 -6.07 0.86
N LEU A 22 -7.88 -5.77 0.13
CA LEU A 22 -7.94 -4.64 -0.81
C LEU A 22 -7.74 -3.28 -0.14
N ILE A 23 -8.33 -3.07 1.05
CA ILE A 23 -8.11 -1.85 1.84
C ILE A 23 -6.62 -1.71 2.16
N THR A 24 -6.00 -2.75 2.72
CA THR A 24 -4.59 -2.68 3.14
C THR A 24 -3.65 -2.55 1.94
N GLY A 25 -3.96 -3.20 0.81
CA GLY A 25 -3.25 -3.05 -0.46
C GLY A 25 -3.29 -1.62 -0.98
N THR A 26 -4.42 -0.93 -0.84
CA THR A 26 -4.60 0.46 -1.28
C THR A 26 -4.02 1.47 -0.28
N VAL A 27 -4.13 1.21 1.03
CA VAL A 27 -3.64 2.13 2.08
C VAL A 27 -2.12 2.27 2.06
N LYS A 28 -1.36 1.20 1.76
CA LYS A 28 0.11 1.22 1.69
C LYS A 28 0.65 2.36 0.79
N PRO A 29 0.32 2.42 -0.51
CA PRO A 29 0.74 3.49 -1.41
C PRO A 29 0.13 4.86 -1.09
N MET A 30 -1.06 4.91 -0.49
CA MET A 30 -1.63 6.17 -0.02
C MET A 30 -0.86 6.74 1.19
N ALA A 31 -0.40 5.87 2.09
CA ALA A 31 0.38 6.28 3.25
C ALA A 31 1.73 6.88 2.84
N THR A 32 2.44 6.28 1.89
CA THR A 32 3.71 6.84 1.38
C THR A 32 3.50 8.15 0.62
N LEU A 33 2.40 8.28 -0.14
CA LEU A 33 2.00 9.55 -0.76
C LEU A 33 1.75 10.64 0.29
N ILE A 34 1.01 10.32 1.35
CA ILE A 34 0.74 11.25 2.46
C ILE A 34 2.06 11.68 3.13
N ILE A 35 2.95 10.73 3.43
CA ILE A 35 4.27 11.01 4.02
C ILE A 35 5.09 11.93 3.10
N THR A 36 5.16 11.62 1.80
CA THR A 36 5.89 12.43 0.82
C THR A 36 5.32 13.84 0.71
N ARG A 37 4.00 13.98 0.68
CA ARG A 37 3.32 15.28 0.68
C ARG A 37 3.62 16.07 1.96
N ARG A 38 3.67 15.42 3.13
CA ARG A 38 4.04 16.08 4.39
C ARG A 38 5.49 16.54 4.38
N LEU A 39 6.42 15.73 3.89
CA LEU A 39 7.80 16.13 3.68
C LEU A 39 7.90 17.34 2.74
N TYR A 40 7.14 17.35 1.65
CA TYR A 40 7.08 18.48 0.73
C TYR A 40 6.61 19.77 1.44
N LEU A 41 5.53 19.70 2.23
CA LEU A 41 5.02 20.87 2.95
C LEU A 41 6.02 21.39 3.99
N ILE A 42 6.67 20.51 4.75
CA ILE A 42 7.67 20.90 5.76
C ILE A 42 8.88 21.56 5.09
N THR A 43 9.36 20.98 3.98
CA THR A 43 10.51 21.52 3.24
C THR A 43 10.20 22.79 2.46
N SER A 44 8.94 23.03 2.09
CA SER A 44 8.50 24.23 1.36
C SER A 44 8.17 25.40 2.29
N LEU A 45 7.48 25.16 3.41
CA LEU A 45 6.96 26.23 4.28
C LEU A 45 7.93 26.68 5.38
N GLN A 46 9.07 25.99 5.58
CA GLN A 46 10.03 26.21 6.68
C GLN A 46 9.45 26.09 8.11
N SER A 47 8.13 25.93 8.28
CA SER A 47 7.45 25.69 9.56
C SER A 47 6.73 24.34 9.57
N VAL A 48 6.85 23.61 10.68
CA VAL A 48 6.21 22.30 10.89
C VAL A 48 4.69 22.44 11.06
N GLU A 49 4.22 23.58 11.58
CA GLU A 49 2.79 23.85 11.75
C GLU A 49 2.21 24.65 10.57
N PRO A 50 0.99 24.28 10.10
CA PRO A 50 0.31 25.05 9.08
C PRO A 50 -0.08 26.44 9.62
N PRO A 51 0.12 27.50 8.83
CA PRO A 51 -0.01 28.89 9.31
C PRO A 51 -1.43 29.26 9.73
N THR A 52 -2.45 28.51 9.30
CA THR A 52 -3.86 28.80 9.60
C THR A 52 -4.64 27.56 10.03
N ARG A 53 -5.64 27.75 10.90
CA ARG A 53 -6.58 26.69 11.30
C ARG A 53 -7.29 26.06 10.09
N THR A 54 -7.62 26.86 9.08
CA THR A 54 -8.24 26.41 7.83
C THR A 54 -7.29 25.50 7.05
N ALA A 55 -6.01 25.87 6.91
CA ALA A 55 -5.01 25.03 6.27
C ALA A 55 -4.82 23.69 7.02
N ARG A 56 -4.86 23.71 8.36
CA ARG A 56 -4.82 22.49 9.18
C ARG A 56 -5.99 21.56 8.89
N ARG A 57 -7.23 22.08 8.90
CA ARG A 57 -8.44 21.28 8.62
C ARG A 57 -8.42 20.71 7.21
N ARG A 58 -8.01 21.51 6.21
CA ARG A 58 -7.87 21.04 4.82
C ARG A 58 -6.84 19.92 4.70
N ASN A 59 -5.69 20.05 5.37
CA ASN A 59 -4.66 19.01 5.36
C ASN A 59 -5.16 17.71 5.99
N LEU A 60 -5.84 17.78 7.13
CA LEU A 60 -6.44 16.60 7.76
C LEU A 60 -7.50 15.96 6.86
N ALA A 61 -8.37 16.75 6.24
CA ALA A 61 -9.38 16.23 5.31
C ALA A 61 -8.75 15.48 4.14
N ILE A 62 -7.71 16.04 3.51
CA ILE A 62 -6.97 15.37 2.43
C ILE A 62 -6.39 14.04 2.90
N GLU A 63 -5.78 13.99 4.08
CA GLU A 63 -5.19 12.76 4.61
C GLU A 63 -6.22 11.69 4.94
N TRP A 64 -7.35 12.07 5.53
CA TRP A 64 -8.45 11.13 5.78
C TRP A 64 -9.06 10.60 4.49
N ILE A 65 -9.20 11.45 3.48
CA ILE A 65 -9.68 11.00 2.16
C ILE A 65 -8.67 10.05 1.52
N LEU A 66 -7.39 10.39 1.49
CA LEU A 66 -6.35 9.53 0.89
C LEU A 66 -6.16 8.21 1.66
N GLY A 67 -6.09 8.27 2.99
CA GLY A 67 -5.75 7.13 3.85
C GLY A 67 -6.93 6.26 4.28
N LEU A 68 -8.17 6.72 4.12
CA LEU A 68 -9.37 5.96 4.50
C LEU A 68 -10.47 6.03 3.43
N GLY A 69 -10.80 7.23 2.95
CA GLY A 69 -11.90 7.43 2.00
C GLY A 69 -11.71 6.66 0.68
N ILE A 70 -10.56 6.84 0.02
CA ILE A 70 -10.24 6.15 -1.23
C ILE A 70 -10.13 4.63 -1.04
N PRO A 71 -9.38 4.10 -0.04
CA PRO A 71 -9.36 2.66 0.21
C PRO A 71 -10.74 2.02 0.42
N LEU A 72 -11.63 2.66 1.17
CA LEU A 72 -13.00 2.17 1.38
C LEU A 72 -13.85 2.24 0.10
N LEU A 73 -13.66 3.27 -0.72
CA LEU A 73 -14.33 3.40 -2.01
C LEU A 73 -13.89 2.29 -2.99
N VAL A 74 -12.57 2.02 -3.05
CA VAL A 74 -11.99 0.98 -3.91
C VAL A 74 -12.43 -0.41 -3.44
N ALA A 75 -12.21 -0.74 -2.17
CA ALA A 75 -12.50 -2.06 -1.64
C ALA A 75 -14.00 -2.33 -1.41
N GLY A 76 -14.85 -1.31 -1.44
CA GLY A 76 -16.30 -1.44 -1.25
C GLY A 76 -17.03 -1.43 -2.60
N PRO A 77 -17.65 -0.31 -2.96
CA PRO A 77 -18.53 -0.25 -4.13
C PRO A 77 -17.80 -0.47 -5.46
N LEU A 78 -16.55 -0.02 -5.63
CA LEU A 78 -15.83 -0.22 -6.88
C LEU A 78 -15.42 -1.68 -7.08
N TYR A 79 -14.92 -2.33 -6.03
CA TYR A 79 -14.62 -3.75 -6.05
C TYR A 79 -15.88 -4.58 -6.35
N TYR A 80 -17.01 -4.28 -5.70
CA TYR A 80 -18.26 -5.01 -5.93
C TYR A 80 -18.69 -5.01 -7.41
N VAL A 81 -18.46 -3.92 -8.16
CA VAL A 81 -18.80 -3.87 -9.60
C VAL A 81 -18.08 -4.94 -10.41
N VAL A 82 -16.83 -5.26 -10.05
CA VAL A 82 -15.94 -6.19 -10.76
C VAL A 82 -15.69 -7.46 -9.96
N GLN A 83 -16.54 -7.77 -8.99
CA GLN A 83 -16.35 -8.88 -8.07
C GLN A 83 -16.97 -10.16 -8.63
N TRP A 84 -16.15 -10.99 -9.29
CA TRP A 84 -16.60 -12.23 -9.94
C TRP A 84 -17.13 -13.29 -8.97
N GLN A 85 -16.49 -13.45 -7.82
CA GLN A 85 -16.94 -14.35 -6.74
C GLN A 85 -17.03 -13.59 -5.42
N ARG A 86 -17.89 -14.07 -4.50
CA ARG A 86 -18.03 -13.44 -3.19
C ARG A 86 -16.71 -13.38 -2.43
N PHE A 87 -15.97 -14.47 -2.42
CA PHE A 87 -14.58 -14.54 -1.99
C PHE A 87 -14.02 -15.91 -2.40
N ASN A 88 -12.70 -16.00 -2.45
CA ASN A 88 -12.02 -17.27 -2.65
C ASN A 88 -11.36 -17.76 -1.37
N VAL A 89 -11.25 -19.08 -1.22
CA VAL A 89 -10.44 -19.70 -0.18
C VAL A 89 -9.34 -20.50 -0.86
N LYS A 90 -8.11 -20.00 -0.74
CA LYS A 90 -6.91 -20.63 -1.29
C LYS A 90 -6.18 -21.39 -0.19
N PRO A 91 -5.81 -22.67 -0.38
CA PRO A 91 -4.98 -23.39 0.58
C PRO A 91 -3.68 -22.63 0.84
N VAL A 92 -3.14 -22.74 2.05
CA VAL A 92 -2.00 -21.99 2.60
C VAL A 92 -2.31 -20.50 2.87
N PHE A 93 -3.02 -19.81 1.98
CA PHE A 93 -3.25 -18.37 2.04
C PHE A 93 -4.51 -17.97 2.81
N GLY A 94 -5.55 -18.80 2.78
CA GLY A 94 -6.85 -18.52 3.42
C GLY A 94 -7.81 -17.75 2.50
N CYS A 95 -8.60 -16.85 3.08
CA CYS A 95 -9.61 -16.08 2.34
C CYS A 95 -8.97 -14.97 1.52
N THR A 96 -9.33 -14.84 0.25
CA THR A 96 -8.88 -13.78 -0.66
C THR A 96 -10.06 -13.13 -1.35
N ASP A 97 -9.83 -11.93 -1.89
CA ASP A 97 -10.68 -11.35 -2.91
C ASP A 97 -10.69 -12.21 -4.20
N ALA A 98 -11.66 -11.91 -5.06
CA ALA A 98 -11.92 -12.62 -6.30
C ALA A 98 -12.50 -11.67 -7.36
N PRO A 99 -11.69 -10.70 -7.82
CA PRO A 99 -12.09 -9.81 -8.90
C PRO A 99 -12.18 -10.56 -10.24
N ASP A 100 -12.88 -9.97 -11.19
CA ASP A 100 -12.79 -10.34 -12.59
C ASP A 100 -11.43 -9.93 -13.20
N ASP A 101 -11.09 -10.51 -14.35
CA ASP A 101 -9.84 -10.20 -15.05
C ASP A 101 -10.00 -9.03 -16.04
N SER A 102 -11.13 -8.31 -16.01
CA SER A 102 -11.43 -7.30 -17.02
C SER A 102 -10.49 -6.10 -16.96
N ILE A 103 -10.41 -5.34 -18.06
CA ILE A 103 -9.65 -4.08 -18.07
C ILE A 103 -10.19 -3.13 -16.99
N LEU A 104 -11.51 -3.11 -16.79
CA LEU A 104 -12.13 -2.31 -15.73
C LEU A 104 -11.67 -2.77 -14.34
N GLY A 105 -11.64 -4.06 -14.07
CA GLY A 105 -11.13 -4.63 -12.80
C GLY A 105 -9.70 -4.21 -12.51
N ILE A 106 -8.81 -4.36 -13.51
CA ILE A 106 -7.42 -3.92 -13.42
C ILE A 106 -7.32 -2.42 -13.12
N LEU A 107 -8.09 -1.58 -13.82
CA LEU A 107 -8.06 -0.13 -13.63
C LEU A 107 -8.59 0.28 -12.25
N LEU A 108 -9.69 -0.32 -11.78
CA LEU A 108 -10.29 0.04 -10.50
C LEU A 108 -9.43 -0.39 -9.32
N LEU A 109 -8.87 -1.61 -9.35
CA LEU A 109 -8.16 -2.18 -8.21
C LEU A 109 -6.66 -1.86 -8.22
N ASN A 110 -6.01 -1.86 -9.39
CA ASN A 110 -4.56 -1.68 -9.46
C ASN A 110 -4.13 -0.21 -9.64
N SER A 111 -5.07 0.71 -9.89
CA SER A 111 -4.76 2.15 -9.93
C SER A 111 -4.16 2.66 -8.62
N GLY A 112 -4.55 2.08 -7.48
CA GLY A 112 -3.98 2.39 -6.16
C GLY A 112 -2.49 2.08 -6.05
N ILE A 113 -1.97 1.12 -6.81
CA ILE A 113 -0.54 0.75 -6.81
C ILE A 113 0.28 1.71 -7.69
N VAL A 114 -0.34 2.26 -8.75
CA VAL A 114 0.38 3.01 -9.78
C VAL A 114 0.26 4.53 -9.55
N LEU A 115 -0.94 5.05 -9.33
CA LEU A 115 -1.19 6.49 -9.30
C LEU A 115 -0.49 7.20 -8.12
N PRO A 116 -0.55 6.72 -6.85
CA PRO A 116 0.05 7.44 -5.73
C PRO A 116 1.58 7.57 -5.83
N PRO A 117 2.35 6.52 -6.19
CA PRO A 117 3.78 6.68 -6.44
C PRO A 117 4.08 7.63 -7.59
N LEU A 118 3.32 7.58 -8.70
CA LEU A 118 3.50 8.52 -9.82
C LEU A 118 3.24 9.98 -9.40
N VAL A 119 2.17 10.24 -8.66
CA VAL A 119 1.88 11.57 -8.11
C VAL A 119 3.02 12.03 -7.22
N SER A 120 3.58 11.13 -6.40
CA SER A 120 4.73 11.44 -5.57
C SER A 120 5.95 11.84 -6.40
N ILE A 121 6.29 11.04 -7.42
CA ILE A 121 7.44 11.26 -8.31
C ILE A 121 7.29 12.58 -9.09
N ILE A 122 6.10 12.89 -9.58
CA ILE A 122 5.87 14.05 -10.44
C ILE A 122 5.82 15.34 -9.63
N PHE A 123 5.07 15.36 -8.51
CA PHE A 123 4.74 16.61 -7.82
C PHE A 123 5.57 16.90 -6.56
N TYR A 124 6.03 15.88 -5.85
CA TYR A 124 6.62 16.06 -4.51
C TYR A 124 8.12 15.76 -4.46
N TYR A 125 8.55 14.64 -5.05
CA TYR A 125 9.95 14.20 -5.01
C TYR A 125 10.96 15.23 -5.55
N PRO A 126 10.73 15.90 -6.70
CA PRO A 126 11.72 16.82 -7.26
C PRO A 126 12.05 17.95 -6.28
N HIS A 127 11.04 18.52 -5.64
CA HIS A 127 11.21 19.57 -4.65
C HIS A 127 11.85 19.06 -3.36
N VAL A 128 11.37 17.92 -2.84
CA VAL A 128 11.92 17.32 -1.62
C VAL A 128 13.41 17.00 -1.83
N ALA A 129 13.76 16.31 -2.91
CA ALA A 129 15.13 15.97 -3.24
C ALA A 129 16.01 17.22 -3.43
N HIS A 130 15.53 18.24 -4.15
CA HIS A 130 16.25 19.49 -4.34
C HIS A 130 16.54 20.21 -3.01
N THR A 131 15.54 20.34 -2.14
CA THR A 131 15.71 20.98 -0.82
C THR A 131 16.66 20.17 0.06
N PHE A 132 16.56 18.83 0.09
CA PHE A 132 17.49 17.99 0.84
C PHE A 132 18.93 18.11 0.31
N TYR A 133 19.10 18.14 -1.00
CA TYR A 133 20.41 18.33 -1.62
C TYR A 133 21.02 19.70 -1.24
N ARG A 134 20.23 20.77 -1.33
CA ARG A 134 20.68 22.12 -0.95
C ARG A 134 21.02 22.20 0.53
N HIS A 135 20.15 21.73 1.41
CA HIS A 135 20.41 21.69 2.85
C HIS A 135 21.65 20.85 3.18
N SER A 136 21.88 19.73 2.50
CA SER A 136 23.09 18.93 2.69
C SER A 136 24.35 19.71 2.29
N ARG A 137 24.30 20.52 1.23
CA ARG A 137 25.43 21.35 0.80
C ARG A 137 25.67 22.51 1.75
N GLU A 138 24.62 23.25 2.11
CA GLU A 138 24.69 24.39 3.02
C GLU A 138 25.16 23.95 4.42
N VAL A 139 24.66 22.84 4.95
CA VAL A 139 25.10 22.32 6.25
C VAL A 139 26.53 21.76 6.19
N ASN A 140 26.90 21.04 5.12
CA ASN A 140 28.29 20.62 4.92
C ASN A 140 29.24 21.82 4.78
N GLN A 141 28.74 22.97 4.30
CA GLN A 141 29.49 24.20 4.17
C GLN A 141 29.58 24.98 5.49
N PHE A 142 28.66 24.78 6.44
CA PHE A 142 28.58 25.60 7.66
C PHE A 142 28.91 24.92 8.99
N LEU A 143 28.70 23.62 9.26
CA LEU A 143 28.79 23.05 10.64
C LEU A 143 29.10 21.54 10.61
N ARG A 144 30.11 20.91 11.25
CA ARG A 144 30.92 21.13 12.49
C ARG A 144 30.18 21.46 13.78
N SER A 145 28.85 21.59 13.79
CA SER A 145 28.08 21.69 15.04
C SER A 145 26.69 21.05 14.98
N ASN A 146 26.49 20.08 15.87
CA ASN A 146 25.27 19.70 16.60
C ASN A 146 23.91 19.44 15.92
N ASN A 147 23.75 19.48 14.59
CA ASN A 147 22.47 19.19 13.93
C ASN A 147 22.34 17.80 13.25
N SER A 148 23.20 16.84 13.60
CA SER A 148 23.22 15.49 12.98
C SER A 148 21.96 14.67 13.21
N VAL A 149 21.29 14.82 14.36
CA VAL A 149 20.11 14.02 14.76
C VAL A 149 18.89 14.32 13.88
N SER A 150 18.67 15.59 13.53
CA SER A 150 17.60 16.02 12.61
C SER A 150 17.74 15.39 11.23
N ARG A 151 18.96 15.41 10.66
CA ARG A 151 19.25 14.89 9.31
C ARG A 151 18.95 13.39 9.18
N THR A 152 19.35 12.59 10.16
CA THR A 152 19.13 11.14 10.14
C THR A 152 17.64 10.80 10.22
N ASN A 153 16.87 11.54 11.03
CA ASN A 153 15.43 11.33 11.14
C ASN A 153 14.70 11.68 9.84
N TYR A 154 15.05 12.79 9.19
CA TYR A 154 14.48 13.13 7.89
C TYR A 154 14.85 12.14 6.77
N PHE A 155 16.10 11.66 6.76
CA PHE A 155 16.54 10.64 5.81
C PHE A 155 15.78 9.32 5.98
N ARG A 156 15.55 8.88 7.23
CA ARG A 156 14.71 7.70 7.52
C ARG A 156 13.29 7.85 6.99
N ILE A 157 12.68 9.02 7.14
CA ILE A 157 11.34 9.29 6.60
C ILE A 157 11.35 9.28 5.07
N LEU A 158 12.39 9.85 4.44
CA LEU A 158 12.53 9.82 2.98
C LEU A 158 12.69 8.38 2.45
N VAL A 159 13.49 7.55 3.13
CA VAL A 159 13.63 6.12 2.79
C VAL A 159 12.28 5.43 2.86
N LEU A 160 11.53 5.61 3.97
CA LEU A 160 10.19 5.04 4.12
C LEU A 160 9.22 5.53 3.03
N ALA A 161 9.23 6.82 2.72
CA ALA A 161 8.40 7.41 1.67
C ALA A 161 8.73 6.89 0.26
N SER A 162 9.97 6.42 0.06
CA SER A 162 10.48 5.94 -1.24
C SER A 162 10.25 4.46 -1.49
N VAL A 163 9.77 3.70 -0.50
CA VAL A 163 9.55 2.26 -0.63
C VAL A 163 8.64 1.94 -1.82
N ASP A 164 7.52 2.66 -1.94
CA ASP A 164 6.58 2.37 -3.03
C ASP A 164 7.07 2.82 -4.40
N VAL A 165 7.86 3.89 -4.47
CA VAL A 165 8.46 4.35 -5.73
C VAL A 165 9.52 3.37 -6.22
N LEU A 166 10.35 2.83 -5.31
CA LEU A 166 11.51 2.01 -5.65
C LEU A 166 11.17 0.52 -5.83
N LEU A 167 10.18 0.01 -5.10
CA LEU A 167 9.85 -1.41 -5.08
C LEU A 167 8.45 -1.67 -5.62
N THR A 168 7.43 -1.09 -4.98
CA THR A 168 6.03 -1.43 -5.26
C THR A 168 5.60 -1.04 -6.67
N LEU A 169 5.95 0.16 -7.14
CA LEU A 169 5.58 0.66 -8.47
C LEU A 169 6.22 -0.18 -9.61
N PRO A 170 7.55 -0.40 -9.64
CA PRO A 170 8.15 -1.24 -10.69
C PRO A 170 7.59 -2.66 -10.70
N ILE A 171 7.44 -3.28 -9.52
CA ILE A 171 6.90 -4.63 -9.39
C ILE A 171 5.45 -4.66 -9.91
N GLY A 172 4.60 -3.74 -9.45
CA GLY A 172 3.21 -3.63 -9.89
C GLY A 172 3.05 -3.43 -11.39
N LEU A 173 3.86 -2.57 -12.00
CA LEU A 173 3.84 -2.35 -13.45
C LEU A 173 4.23 -3.61 -14.23
N VAL A 174 5.29 -4.31 -13.80
CA VAL A 174 5.72 -5.55 -14.43
C VAL A 174 4.60 -6.60 -14.34
N ILE A 175 3.97 -6.76 -13.18
CA ILE A 175 2.87 -7.70 -12.98
C ILE A 175 1.70 -7.40 -13.92
N ILE A 176 1.23 -6.15 -13.94
CA ILE A 176 0.11 -5.75 -14.80
C ILE A 176 0.43 -6.04 -16.27
N VAL A 177 1.65 -5.72 -16.72
CA VAL A 177 2.06 -5.97 -18.10
C VAL A 177 2.13 -7.47 -18.41
N LEU A 178 2.67 -8.28 -17.50
CA LEU A 178 2.77 -9.72 -17.69
C LEU A 178 1.41 -10.39 -17.70
N ASN A 179 0.50 -10.01 -16.80
CA ASN A 179 -0.86 -10.56 -16.74
C ASN A 179 -1.66 -10.21 -18.00
N VAL A 180 -1.64 -8.94 -18.42
CA VAL A 180 -2.34 -8.51 -19.64
C VAL A 180 -1.77 -9.21 -20.88
N LYS A 181 -0.44 -9.33 -21.00
CA LYS A 181 0.19 -10.03 -22.14
C LYS A 181 -0.08 -11.53 -22.12
N GLY A 182 0.02 -12.17 -20.96
CA GLY A 182 -0.23 -13.60 -20.79
C GLY A 182 -1.66 -13.95 -21.16
N HIS A 183 -2.63 -13.19 -20.66
CA HIS A 183 -4.04 -13.36 -21.02
C HIS A 183 -4.26 -13.16 -22.52
N ALA A 184 -3.71 -12.08 -23.09
CA ALA A 184 -3.82 -11.78 -24.52
C ALA A 184 -3.28 -12.91 -25.42
N GLN A 185 -2.22 -13.59 -24.99
CA GLN A 185 -1.61 -14.70 -25.72
C GLN A 185 -2.41 -16.00 -25.63
N MET A 186 -3.03 -16.28 -24.48
CA MET A 186 -3.70 -17.57 -24.23
C MET A 186 -5.19 -17.56 -24.59
N PHE A 187 -5.89 -16.47 -24.31
CA PHE A 187 -7.36 -16.37 -24.41
C PHE A 187 -7.83 -15.29 -25.39
N GLY A 188 -6.91 -14.46 -25.90
CA GLY A 188 -7.23 -13.33 -26.76
C GLY A 188 -7.42 -12.02 -25.96
N PRO A 189 -7.90 -10.93 -26.60
CA PRO A 189 -7.96 -9.62 -25.96
C PRO A 189 -8.93 -9.63 -24.77
N LEU A 190 -8.51 -9.02 -23.67
CA LEU A 190 -9.34 -8.82 -22.49
C LEU A 190 -10.58 -7.98 -22.83
N PRO A 191 -11.78 -8.39 -22.40
CA PRO A 191 -12.95 -7.52 -22.50
C PRO A 191 -12.75 -6.30 -21.59
N PHE A 192 -13.35 -5.17 -21.98
CA PHE A 192 -13.31 -3.99 -21.13
C PHE A 192 -14.01 -4.24 -19.79
N TYR A 193 -15.16 -4.92 -19.83
CA TYR A 193 -15.98 -5.30 -18.68
C TYR A 193 -16.81 -6.53 -19.06
N HIS A 194 -16.89 -7.54 -18.19
CA HIS A 194 -17.69 -8.74 -18.43
C HIS A 194 -19.20 -8.47 -18.36
N GLY A 195 -19.59 -7.46 -17.57
CA GLY A 195 -20.97 -7.02 -17.44
C GLY A 195 -21.60 -7.50 -16.14
N TRP A 196 -22.46 -6.66 -15.55
CA TRP A 196 -23.03 -6.89 -14.22
C TRP A 196 -23.60 -8.29 -14.01
N THR A 197 -24.36 -8.79 -15.00
CA THR A 197 -24.96 -10.12 -14.92
C THR A 197 -23.92 -11.23 -14.86
N GLN A 198 -22.80 -11.11 -15.59
CA GLN A 198 -21.75 -12.12 -15.58
C GLN A 198 -21.02 -12.13 -14.22
N ASP A 199 -20.69 -10.96 -13.69
CA ASP A 199 -19.94 -10.86 -12.42
C ASP A 199 -20.80 -11.25 -11.20
N HIS A 200 -22.13 -11.19 -11.32
CA HIS A 200 -23.04 -11.45 -10.20
C HIS A 200 -23.94 -12.68 -10.39
N VAL A 201 -23.85 -13.42 -11.50
CA VAL A 201 -24.59 -14.68 -11.65
C VAL A 201 -23.94 -15.77 -10.81
N GLY A 202 -24.71 -16.42 -9.95
CA GLY A 202 -24.18 -17.49 -9.09
C GLY A 202 -23.14 -16.99 -8.07
N TRP A 203 -23.21 -15.71 -7.66
CA TRP A 203 -22.28 -15.06 -6.74
C TRP A 203 -22.23 -15.78 -5.38
N GLN A 204 -21.27 -16.69 -5.27
CA GLN A 204 -21.06 -17.58 -4.12
C GLN A 204 -19.56 -17.67 -3.83
N PRO A 205 -19.17 -18.02 -2.59
CA PRO A 205 -17.77 -18.23 -2.27
C PRO A 205 -17.26 -19.53 -2.87
N VAL A 206 -15.99 -19.54 -3.29
CA VAL A 206 -15.37 -20.69 -3.94
C VAL A 206 -14.11 -21.12 -3.19
N GLY A 207 -14.06 -22.40 -2.85
CA GLY A 207 -12.86 -23.04 -2.33
C GLY A 207 -12.02 -23.59 -3.49
N LEU A 208 -10.73 -23.27 -3.50
CA LEU A 208 -9.81 -23.71 -4.55
C LEU A 208 -8.90 -24.85 -4.05
N SER A 209 -8.44 -25.71 -4.96
CA SER A 209 -7.45 -26.72 -4.62
C SER A 209 -6.04 -26.15 -4.72
N TYR A 210 -5.08 -26.74 -3.99
CA TYR A 210 -3.69 -26.28 -4.07
C TYR A 210 -3.12 -26.53 -5.48
N ALA A 211 -3.52 -27.63 -6.12
CA ALA A 211 -3.16 -27.92 -7.50
C ALA A 211 -3.64 -26.82 -8.47
N TYR A 212 -4.84 -26.28 -8.26
CA TYR A 212 -5.35 -25.15 -9.04
C TYR A 212 -4.50 -23.88 -8.82
N VAL A 213 -4.22 -23.53 -7.57
CA VAL A 213 -3.38 -22.35 -7.25
C VAL A 213 -1.99 -22.44 -7.88
N VAL A 214 -1.40 -23.63 -7.91
CA VAL A 214 -0.09 -23.85 -8.56
C VAL A 214 -0.20 -23.84 -10.08
N SER A 215 -1.33 -24.30 -10.65
CA SER A 215 -1.53 -24.34 -12.11
C SER A 215 -1.69 -22.97 -12.75
N GLU A 216 -2.10 -21.94 -11.99
CA GLU A 216 -2.16 -20.55 -12.45
C GLU A 216 -0.76 -20.06 -12.88
N GLY A 217 0.29 -20.55 -12.21
CA GLY A 217 1.67 -20.37 -12.63
C GLY A 217 2.60 -19.95 -11.50
N THR A 218 3.91 -20.08 -11.76
CA THR A 218 4.96 -19.74 -10.78
C THR A 218 4.95 -18.27 -10.41
N LEU A 219 4.62 -17.39 -11.35
CA LEU A 219 4.55 -15.94 -11.10
C LEU A 219 3.43 -15.63 -10.10
N ASP A 220 2.21 -16.07 -10.35
CA ASP A 220 1.07 -15.82 -9.47
C ASP A 220 1.27 -16.40 -8.07
N LEU A 221 1.84 -17.60 -7.98
CA LEU A 221 2.21 -18.19 -6.70
C LEU A 221 3.22 -17.33 -5.93
N ALA A 222 4.27 -16.84 -6.62
CA ALA A 222 5.25 -15.94 -6.01
C ALA A 222 4.63 -14.62 -5.56
N LEU A 223 3.64 -14.11 -6.29
CA LEU A 223 2.90 -12.89 -5.93
C LEU A 223 2.04 -13.08 -4.69
N PHE A 224 1.36 -14.21 -4.53
CA PHE A 224 0.65 -14.51 -3.28
C PHE A 224 1.61 -14.51 -2.10
N TYR A 225 2.77 -15.16 -2.21
CA TYR A 225 3.77 -15.08 -1.13
C TYR A 225 4.26 -13.64 -0.91
N PHE A 226 4.56 -12.91 -1.97
CA PHE A 226 5.01 -11.53 -1.87
C PHE A 226 3.99 -10.66 -1.13
N GLU A 227 2.72 -10.68 -1.53
CA GLU A 227 1.66 -9.89 -0.92
C GLU A 227 1.56 -10.13 0.59
N TYR A 228 1.54 -11.41 1.01
CA TYR A 228 1.40 -11.79 2.41
C TYR A 228 2.66 -11.47 3.24
N TRP A 229 3.85 -11.56 2.66
CA TRP A 229 5.11 -11.27 3.35
C TRP A 229 5.48 -9.78 3.33
N THR A 230 4.94 -8.97 2.40
CA THR A 230 5.25 -7.53 2.32
C THR A 230 4.88 -6.79 3.60
N SER A 231 3.71 -7.07 4.18
CA SER A 231 3.24 -6.38 5.39
C SER A 231 4.13 -6.66 6.61
N PRO A 232 4.46 -7.93 6.95
CA PRO A 232 5.46 -8.24 7.98
C PRO A 232 6.81 -7.58 7.73
N ILE A 233 7.35 -7.69 6.52
CA ILE A 233 8.66 -7.12 6.16
C ILE A 233 8.64 -5.60 6.37
N LEU A 234 7.61 -4.91 5.88
CA LEU A 234 7.46 -3.46 6.05
C LEU A 234 7.34 -3.07 7.53
N ALA A 235 6.62 -3.85 8.34
CA ALA A 235 6.54 -3.61 9.78
C ALA A 235 7.91 -3.69 10.47
N PHE A 236 8.73 -4.70 10.13
CA PHE A 236 10.10 -4.80 10.63
C PHE A 236 10.99 -3.65 10.14
N VAL A 237 10.86 -3.24 8.87
CA VAL A 237 11.59 -2.09 8.33
C VAL A 237 11.22 -0.79 9.07
N ILE A 238 9.93 -0.54 9.31
CA ILE A 238 9.47 0.63 10.07
C ILE A 238 10.02 0.60 11.50
N PHE A 239 9.96 -0.56 12.16
CA PHE A 239 10.51 -0.72 13.50
C PHE A 239 12.03 -0.50 13.53
N ALA A 240 12.78 -1.02 12.55
CA ALA A 240 14.22 -0.81 12.46
C ALA A 240 14.58 0.68 12.23
N LEU A 241 13.78 1.40 11.42
CA LEU A 241 14.01 2.82 11.15
C LEU A 241 13.63 3.72 12.34
N PHE A 242 12.52 3.43 13.02
CA PHE A 242 11.91 4.36 13.99
C PHE A 242 11.81 3.83 15.43
N GLY A 243 11.75 2.52 15.64
CA GLY A 243 11.58 1.90 16.95
C GLY A 243 12.85 1.82 17.79
N ALA A 244 14.02 1.79 17.16
CA ALA A 244 15.32 1.68 17.84
C ALA A 244 16.01 3.03 18.12
N THR A 245 15.34 4.16 17.90
CA THR A 245 15.94 5.50 18.03
C THR A 245 16.11 5.90 19.50
N SER A 246 17.03 6.84 19.78
CA SER A 246 17.20 7.42 21.12
C SER A 246 15.89 8.01 21.65
N GLU A 247 15.14 8.67 20.77
CA GLU A 247 13.88 9.32 21.05
C GLU A 247 12.77 8.30 21.35
N ALA A 248 12.70 7.21 20.58
CA ALA A 248 11.78 6.11 20.82
C ALA A 248 12.08 5.42 22.17
N ARG A 249 13.35 5.10 22.44
CA ARG A 249 13.77 4.49 23.71
C ARG A 249 13.48 5.38 24.91
N ALA A 250 13.72 6.69 24.79
CA ALA A 250 13.37 7.66 25.83
C ALA A 250 11.84 7.75 26.03
N SER A 251 11.04 7.56 24.98
CA SER A 251 9.58 7.46 25.09
C SER A 251 9.14 6.18 25.79
N TYR A 252 9.72 5.03 25.44
CA TYR A 252 9.44 3.75 26.10
C TYR A 252 9.78 3.81 27.58
N TRP A 253 10.93 4.37 27.93
CA TRP A 253 11.36 4.54 29.32
C TRP A 253 10.39 5.43 30.11
N ARG A 254 9.96 6.55 29.53
CA ARG A 254 8.96 7.44 30.17
C ARG A 254 7.65 6.71 30.47
N ILE A 255 7.18 5.86 29.55
CA ILE A 255 5.96 5.05 29.76
C ILE A 255 6.20 4.02 30.87
N ILE A 256 7.34 3.34 30.87
CA ILE A 256 7.70 2.37 31.90
C ILE A 256 7.75 3.04 33.28
N CYS A 257 8.45 4.17 33.43
CA CYS A 257 8.46 4.93 34.69
C CYS A 257 7.05 5.40 35.09
N SER A 258 6.23 5.86 34.14
CA SER A 258 4.86 6.26 34.45
C SER A 258 3.98 5.12 34.97
N ILE A 259 4.25 3.87 34.58
CA ILE A 259 3.49 2.70 34.99
C ILE A 259 4.09 2.03 36.23
N CYS A 260 5.43 2.06 36.36
CA CYS A 260 6.17 1.32 37.39
C CYS A 260 6.72 2.17 38.54
N GLY A 261 6.71 3.51 38.44
CA GLY A 261 7.33 4.44 39.41
C GLY A 261 8.67 4.98 38.92
#